data_AF-A0A7L4EZ26-F1
#
_entry.id   AF-A0A7L4EZ26-F1
#
_cell.length_a   1.000
_cell.length_b   1.000
_cell.length_c   1.000
_cell.angle_alpha   90.00
_cell.angle_beta   90.00
_cell.angle_gamma   90.00
#
_symmetry.space_group_name_H-M   'P 1'
#
loop_
_entity.id
_entity.type
_entity.pdbx_description
1 polymer ?
#
loop_
_entity_poly.entity_id
_entity_poly.type
_entity_poly.pdbx_seq_one_letter_code
_entity_poly.pdbx_strand_id
1 'polypeptide(L)'
;QLSCLLKMVTLHGIPKDLDSYPKELLLFLSPSDYAATGSCRQFFANVGRANVDVLPREAPQRQRLLREALECLKIPGTQVSEESAEVLGRLLCDLGGDHIRSSGGRLLEALSHCGSFLPEQEEAIRDVLSAGNTTFG
;
A
#
# COMPACT_ATOMS: atom_id res chain seq x y z
N GLN A 1 -6.51 -14.99 16.35
CA GLN A 1 -7.34 -13.89 16.88
C GLN A 1 -7.97 -13.05 15.76
N LEU A 2 -7.24 -12.69 14.69
CA LEU A 2 -7.76 -11.90 13.56
C LEU A 2 -9.03 -12.49 12.90
N SER A 3 -9.10 -13.82 12.75
CA SER A 3 -10.26 -14.51 12.17
C SER A 3 -11.56 -14.35 12.97
N CYS A 4 -11.48 -14.31 14.31
CA CYS A 4 -12.63 -14.06 15.16
C CYS A 4 -13.10 -12.62 15.06
N LEU A 5 -12.16 -11.67 15.09
CA LEU A 5 -12.43 -10.24 14.92
C LEU A 5 -13.10 -9.96 13.57
N LEU A 6 -12.58 -10.52 12.48
CA LEU A 6 -13.17 -10.37 11.16
C LEU A 6 -14.60 -10.90 11.09
N LYS A 7 -14.87 -12.06 11.71
CA LYS A 7 -16.23 -12.61 11.81
C LYS A 7 -17.17 -11.69 12.58
N MET A 8 -16.70 -11.11 13.69
CA MET A 8 -17.52 -10.18 14.49
C MET A 8 -17.90 -8.94 13.68
N VAL A 9 -16.92 -8.33 13.00
CA VAL A 9 -17.11 -7.10 12.21
C VAL A 9 -18.02 -7.34 10.99
N THR A 10 -17.91 -8.51 10.35
CA THR A 10 -18.73 -8.82 9.17
C THR A 10 -20.14 -9.29 9.53
N LEU A 11 -20.34 -9.96 10.68
CA LEU A 11 -21.67 -10.48 11.09
C LEU A 11 -22.49 -9.50 11.93
N HIS A 12 -21.86 -8.69 12.76
CA HIS A 12 -22.54 -7.77 13.70
C HIS A 12 -22.52 -6.31 13.25
N GLY A 13 -22.03 -6.06 12.04
CA GLY A 13 -21.90 -4.73 11.47
C GLY A 13 -20.54 -4.10 11.77
N ILE A 14 -20.16 -3.16 10.91
CA ILE A 14 -18.83 -2.57 10.91
C ILE A 14 -18.75 -1.50 12.01
N PRO A 15 -17.82 -1.62 12.98
CA PRO A 15 -17.63 -0.62 14.01
C PRO A 15 -17.29 0.76 13.42
N LYS A 16 -17.65 1.82 14.14
CA LYS A 16 -17.32 3.21 13.75
C LYS A 16 -15.93 3.65 14.21
N ASP A 17 -15.27 2.82 15.01
CA ASP A 17 -14.00 3.09 15.65
C ASP A 17 -12.91 2.13 15.16
N LEU A 18 -12.92 1.74 13.87
CA LEU A 18 -11.96 0.79 13.30
C LEU A 18 -10.48 1.19 13.52
N ASP A 19 -10.21 2.46 13.83
CA ASP A 19 -8.87 2.93 14.20
C ASP A 19 -8.33 2.35 15.51
N SER A 20 -9.20 1.91 16.42
CA SER A 20 -8.84 1.25 17.69
C SER A 20 -8.45 -0.22 17.53
N TYR A 21 -8.68 -0.79 16.34
CA TYR A 21 -8.45 -2.20 16.03
C TYR A 21 -7.08 -2.44 15.39
N PRO A 22 -6.57 -3.69 15.40
CA PRO A 22 -5.36 -4.06 14.67
C PRO A 22 -5.49 -3.69 13.18
N LYS A 23 -4.45 -3.07 12.62
CA LYS A 23 -4.48 -2.56 11.24
C LYS A 23 -4.61 -3.68 10.20
N GLU A 24 -4.17 -4.89 10.54
CA GLU A 24 -4.33 -6.11 9.74
C GLU A 24 -5.79 -6.44 9.46
N LEU A 25 -6.74 -6.01 10.30
CA LEU A 25 -8.16 -6.17 10.04
C LEU A 25 -8.56 -5.45 8.74
N LEU A 26 -7.99 -4.28 8.47
CA LEU A 26 -8.33 -3.46 7.31
C LEU A 26 -7.91 -4.11 5.99
N LEU A 27 -6.95 -5.05 6.02
CA LEU A 27 -6.57 -5.85 4.85
C LEU A 27 -7.76 -6.69 4.33
N PHE A 28 -8.75 -6.94 5.20
CA PHE A 28 -9.93 -7.73 4.91
C PHE A 28 -11.18 -6.92 4.63
N LEU A 29 -11.08 -5.59 4.61
CA LEU A 29 -12.17 -4.65 4.39
C LEU A 29 -11.96 -3.85 3.10
N SER A 30 -12.97 -3.04 2.75
CA SER A 30 -12.94 -2.05 1.68
C SER A 30 -12.93 -0.62 2.23
N PRO A 31 -12.52 0.38 1.45
CA PRO A 31 -12.66 1.79 1.85
C PRO A 31 -14.09 2.19 2.21
N SER A 32 -15.11 1.60 1.56
CA SER A 32 -16.52 1.83 1.87
C SER A 32 -16.91 1.36 3.26
N ASP A 33 -16.33 0.25 3.72
CA ASP A 33 -16.54 -0.27 5.08
C ASP A 33 -16.02 0.70 6.15
N TYR A 34 -14.96 1.44 5.81
CA TYR A 34 -14.32 2.41 6.69
C TYR A 34 -14.99 3.79 6.68
N ALA A 35 -16.00 4.02 5.82
CA ALA A 35 -16.61 5.34 5.62
C ALA A 35 -17.23 5.96 6.89
N ALA A 36 -17.65 5.12 7.85
CA ALA A 36 -18.16 5.58 9.14
C ALA A 36 -17.06 5.89 10.18
N THR A 37 -15.83 5.44 9.94
CA THR A 37 -14.64 5.69 10.78
C THR A 37 -13.85 6.89 10.26
N GLY A 38 -13.63 6.99 8.95
CA GLY A 38 -12.82 8.06 8.39
C GLY A 38 -12.76 8.07 6.87
N SER A 39 -11.78 8.79 6.34
CA SER A 39 -11.62 8.97 4.89
C SER A 39 -10.91 7.79 4.22
N CYS A 40 -11.05 7.69 2.91
CA CYS A 40 -10.30 6.72 2.10
C CYS A 40 -8.77 6.88 2.25
N ARG A 41 -8.26 8.13 2.31
CA ARG A 41 -6.83 8.39 2.55
C ARG A 41 -6.39 7.86 3.92
N GLN A 42 -7.22 8.00 4.94
CA GLN A 42 -6.95 7.48 6.28
C GLN A 42 -7.02 5.95 6.33
N PHE A 43 -7.97 5.34 5.62
CA PHE A 43 -8.02 3.89 5.43
C PHE A 43 -6.70 3.37 4.86
N PHE A 44 -6.22 3.95 3.75
CA PHE A 44 -4.98 3.48 3.13
C PHE A 44 -3.73 3.84 3.92
N ALA A 45 -3.71 4.95 4.66
CA ALA A 45 -2.61 5.25 5.58
C ALA A 45 -2.50 4.20 6.70
N ASN A 46 -3.65 3.66 7.17
CA ASN A 46 -3.68 2.58 8.14
C ASN A 46 -3.30 1.23 7.50
N VAL A 47 -3.80 0.92 6.31
CA VAL A 47 -3.41 -0.29 5.54
C VAL A 47 -1.90 -0.30 5.26
N GLY A 48 -1.33 0.84 4.86
CA GLY A 48 0.08 1.00 4.59
C GLY A 48 0.97 0.81 5.82
N ARG A 49 0.43 0.90 7.03
CA ARG A 49 1.13 0.59 8.29
C ARG A 49 0.95 -0.85 8.75
N ALA A 50 0.00 -1.59 8.18
CA ALA A 50 -0.25 -2.98 8.54
C ALA A 50 0.87 -3.89 8.01
N ASN A 51 1.03 -5.05 8.64
CA ASN A 51 1.85 -6.10 8.05
C ASN A 51 1.11 -6.75 6.85
N VAL A 52 1.30 -6.21 5.65
CA VAL A 52 0.69 -6.71 4.41
C VAL A 52 1.14 -8.13 4.02
N ASP A 53 2.24 -8.62 4.59
CA ASP A 53 2.79 -9.96 4.29
C ASP A 53 1.99 -11.10 4.91
N VAL A 54 0.96 -10.79 5.71
CA VAL A 54 -0.10 -11.77 6.07
C VAL A 54 -0.91 -12.22 4.84
N LEU A 55 -0.87 -11.43 3.76
CA LEU A 55 -1.41 -11.78 2.46
C LEU A 55 -0.22 -12.04 1.49
N PRO A 56 -0.19 -13.21 0.82
CA PRO A 56 0.73 -13.44 -0.30
C PRO A 56 0.61 -12.31 -1.35
N ARG A 57 1.72 -11.98 -2.02
CA ARG A 57 1.73 -10.91 -3.04
C ARG A 57 0.72 -11.16 -4.17
N GLU A 58 0.54 -12.42 -4.54
CA GLU A 58 -0.36 -12.89 -5.58
C GLU A 58 -1.82 -12.96 -5.11
N ALA A 59 -2.09 -12.74 -3.81
CA ALA A 59 -3.44 -12.79 -3.30
C ALA A 59 -4.28 -11.70 -3.98
N PRO A 60 -5.44 -12.05 -4.58
CA PRO A 60 -6.31 -11.08 -5.26
C PRO A 60 -6.70 -9.90 -4.36
N GLN A 61 -6.77 -10.15 -3.05
CA GLN A 61 -7.04 -9.15 -2.04
C GLN A 61 -5.94 -8.10 -1.90
N ARG A 62 -4.67 -8.51 -1.87
CA ARG A 62 -3.51 -7.60 -1.78
C ARG A 62 -3.39 -6.76 -3.05
N GLN A 63 -3.58 -7.40 -4.22
CA GLN A 63 -3.63 -6.70 -5.50
C GLN A 63 -4.79 -5.70 -5.59
N ARG A 64 -5.96 -6.05 -5.03
CA ARG A 64 -7.10 -5.13 -4.92
C ARG A 64 -6.78 -3.93 -4.03
N LEU A 65 -6.19 -4.15 -2.85
CA LEU A 65 -5.81 -3.06 -1.94
C LEU A 65 -4.86 -2.05 -2.61
N LEU A 66 -3.85 -2.52 -3.34
CA LEU A 66 -2.97 -1.62 -4.08
C LEU A 66 -3.74 -0.80 -5.11
N ARG A 67 -4.55 -1.44 -5.97
CA ARG A 67 -5.33 -0.73 -6.99
C ARG A 67 -6.27 0.31 -6.39
N GLU A 68 -7.04 -0.06 -5.37
CA GLU A 68 -7.95 0.86 -4.69
C GLU A 68 -7.19 2.00 -3.99
N ALA A 69 -5.97 1.76 -3.48
CA ALA A 69 -5.13 2.81 -2.92
C ALA A 69 -4.69 3.81 -3.98
N LEU A 70 -4.26 3.34 -5.16
CA LEU A 70 -3.88 4.20 -6.28
C LEU A 70 -5.06 5.07 -6.76
N GLU A 71 -6.25 4.48 -6.85
CA GLU A 71 -7.50 5.18 -7.18
C GLU A 71 -7.87 6.22 -6.12
N CYS A 72 -7.78 5.84 -4.85
CA CYS A 72 -8.08 6.72 -3.71
C CYS A 72 -7.19 7.97 -3.68
N LEU A 73 -5.91 7.78 -3.97
CA LEU A 73 -4.89 8.84 -4.00
C LEU A 73 -4.91 9.62 -5.32
N LYS A 74 -5.73 9.22 -6.30
CA LYS A 74 -5.86 9.85 -7.62
C LYS A 74 -4.51 9.98 -8.34
N ILE A 75 -3.71 8.93 -8.29
CA ILE A 75 -2.36 8.92 -8.86
C ILE A 75 -2.45 9.05 -10.40
N PRO A 76 -1.85 10.08 -11.00
CA PRO A 76 -1.92 10.30 -12.44
C PRO A 76 -0.96 9.34 -13.17
N GLY A 77 -1.53 8.39 -13.92
CA GLY A 77 -0.74 7.39 -14.62
C GLY A 77 0.07 6.55 -13.65
N THR A 78 1.40 6.52 -13.81
CA THR A 78 2.29 5.74 -12.94
C THR A 78 3.11 6.57 -11.96
N GLN A 79 2.99 7.90 -11.97
CA GLN A 79 3.84 8.79 -11.16
C GLN A 79 3.32 8.94 -9.72
N VAL A 80 4.01 8.34 -8.77
CA VAL A 80 3.69 8.38 -7.34
C VAL A 80 4.49 9.52 -6.69
N SER A 81 3.80 10.44 -6.01
CA SER A 81 4.45 11.49 -5.21
C SER A 81 4.97 10.94 -3.87
N GLU A 82 5.88 11.67 -3.23
CA GLU A 82 6.35 11.33 -1.87
C GLU A 82 5.19 11.26 -0.87
N GLU A 83 4.26 12.21 -0.92
CA GLU A 83 3.05 12.21 -0.08
C GLU A 83 2.19 10.95 -0.31
N SER A 84 2.05 10.52 -1.57
CA SER A 84 1.31 9.29 -1.88
C SER A 84 2.07 8.04 -1.42
N ALA A 85 3.39 8.03 -1.56
CA ALA A 85 4.26 6.96 -1.10
C ALA A 85 4.16 6.77 0.42
N GLU A 86 4.11 7.85 1.19
CA GLU A 86 3.89 7.81 2.64
C GLU A 86 2.54 7.18 3.01
N VAL A 87 1.47 7.49 2.27
CA VAL A 87 0.15 6.88 2.50
C VAL A 87 0.14 5.41 2.10
N LEU A 88 0.78 5.05 0.98
CA LEU A 88 0.88 3.67 0.52
C LEU A 88 1.64 2.78 1.51
N GLY A 89 2.67 3.31 2.17
CA GLY A 89 3.46 2.57 3.16
C GLY A 89 3.94 1.22 2.60
N ARG A 90 3.61 0.11 3.27
CA ARG A 90 4.01 -1.25 2.85
C ARG A 90 3.41 -1.70 1.51
N LEU A 91 2.29 -1.13 1.05
CA LEU A 91 1.75 -1.42 -0.29
C LEU A 91 2.66 -0.93 -1.42
N LEU A 92 3.54 0.03 -1.14
CA LEU A 92 4.54 0.51 -2.09
C LEU A 92 5.47 -0.62 -2.58
N CYS A 93 5.70 -1.64 -1.76
CA CYS A 93 6.50 -2.81 -2.12
C CYS A 93 5.87 -3.69 -3.22
N ASP A 94 4.60 -3.45 -3.54
CA ASP A 94 3.85 -4.17 -4.57
C ASP A 94 3.71 -3.35 -5.87
N LEU A 95 4.29 -2.13 -5.93
CA LEU A 95 4.30 -1.33 -7.15
C LEU A 95 5.10 -2.01 -8.26
N GLY A 96 4.52 -2.09 -9.46
CA GLY A 96 5.23 -2.59 -10.64
C GLY A 96 6.39 -1.69 -11.07
N GLY A 97 7.30 -2.23 -11.88
CA GLY A 97 8.51 -1.52 -12.33
C GLY A 97 8.23 -0.18 -13.03
N ASP A 98 7.09 -0.04 -13.71
CA ASP A 98 6.72 1.21 -14.40
C ASP A 98 6.44 2.36 -13.43
N HIS A 99 5.85 2.08 -12.27
CA HIS A 99 5.66 3.08 -11.20
C HIS A 99 7.00 3.52 -10.62
N ILE A 100 7.92 2.58 -10.43
CA ILE A 100 9.26 2.86 -9.91
C ILE A 100 10.03 3.75 -10.90
N ARG A 101 10.08 3.36 -12.18
CA ARG A 101 10.77 4.13 -13.23
C ARG A 101 10.22 5.55 -13.38
N SER A 102 8.90 5.70 -13.47
CA SER A 102 8.29 7.00 -13.76
C SER A 102 8.32 7.97 -12.56
N SER A 103 8.33 7.43 -11.34
CA SER A 103 8.43 8.21 -10.11
C SER A 103 9.87 8.64 -9.81
N GLY A 104 10.85 7.91 -10.34
CA GLY A 104 12.27 8.19 -10.22
C GLY A 104 12.81 8.01 -8.80
N GLY A 105 13.85 8.78 -8.45
CA GLY A 105 14.55 8.67 -7.16
C GLY A 105 13.67 8.88 -5.92
N ARG A 106 12.49 9.49 -6.07
CA ARG A 106 11.56 9.83 -4.98
C ARG A 106 11.07 8.62 -4.18
N LEU A 107 10.98 7.45 -4.82
CA LEU A 107 10.50 6.24 -4.15
C LEU A 107 11.62 5.42 -3.53
N LEU A 108 12.90 5.68 -3.83
CA LEU A 108 14.00 4.80 -3.44
C LEU A 108 14.13 4.65 -1.93
N GLU A 109 13.96 5.74 -1.17
CA GLU A 109 13.96 5.69 0.29
C GLU A 109 12.82 4.83 0.82
N ALA A 110 11.59 5.04 0.34
CA ALA A 110 10.44 4.25 0.74
C ALA A 110 10.60 2.76 0.36
N LEU A 111 11.11 2.48 -0.85
CA LEU A 111 11.38 1.13 -1.35
C LEU A 111 12.45 0.43 -0.53
N SER A 112 13.43 1.14 0.02
CA SER A 112 14.50 0.53 0.84
C SER A 112 13.99 -0.23 2.07
N HIS A 113 12.74 0.04 2.50
CA HIS A 113 12.09 -0.65 3.60
C HIS A 113 11.41 -1.98 3.18
N CYS A 114 11.35 -2.28 1.89
CA CYS A 114 10.79 -3.52 1.36
C CYS A 114 11.75 -4.69 1.59
N GLY A 115 11.21 -5.84 2.00
CA GLY A 115 12.02 -7.03 2.31
C GLY A 115 12.55 -7.78 1.09
N SER A 116 11.90 -7.63 -0.06
CA SER A 116 12.28 -8.27 -1.32
C SER A 116 11.65 -7.56 -2.51
N PHE A 117 12.22 -7.77 -3.69
CA PHE A 117 11.75 -7.23 -4.96
C PHE A 117 11.53 -8.34 -5.98
N LEU A 118 10.61 -8.10 -6.91
CA LEU A 118 10.49 -8.90 -8.12
C LEU A 118 11.59 -8.50 -9.11
N PRO A 119 12.00 -9.38 -10.05
CA PRO A 119 13.04 -9.06 -11.03
C PRO A 119 12.78 -7.76 -11.81
N GLU A 120 11.52 -7.49 -12.18
CA GLU A 120 11.14 -6.25 -12.86
C GLU A 120 11.28 -4.99 -11.98
N GLN A 121 11.08 -5.12 -10.66
CA GLN A 121 11.26 -4.03 -9.71
C GLN A 121 12.76 -3.75 -9.52
N GLU A 122 13.59 -4.81 -9.43
CA GLU A 122 15.04 -4.66 -9.34
C GLU A 122 15.64 -3.98 -10.58
N GLU A 123 15.17 -4.36 -11.76
CA GLU A 123 15.55 -3.71 -13.02
C GLU A 123 15.15 -2.23 -13.01
N ALA A 124 13.90 -1.92 -12.64
CA ALA A 124 13.45 -0.54 -12.53
C ALA A 124 14.25 0.30 -11.52
N ILE A 125 14.62 -0.28 -10.36
CA ILE A 125 15.46 0.37 -9.36
C ILE A 125 16.86 0.65 -9.94
N ARG A 126 17.45 -0.34 -10.63
CA ARG A 126 18.75 -0.17 -11.31
C ARG A 126 18.72 0.92 -12.37
N ASP A 127 17.66 0.97 -13.18
CA ASP A 127 17.47 2.03 -14.18
C ASP A 127 17.44 3.41 -13.52
N VAL A 128 16.65 3.56 -12.45
CA VAL A 128 16.51 4.84 -11.72
C VAL A 128 17.83 5.28 -11.10
N LEU A 129 18.59 4.37 -10.49
CA LEU A 129 19.92 4.66 -9.95
C LEU A 129 20.89 5.08 -11.06
N SER A 130 20.91 4.34 -12.17
CA SER A 130 21.83 4.59 -13.29
C SER A 130 21.59 5.94 -14.00
N ALA A 131 20.39 6.50 -13.89
CA ALA A 131 20.03 7.79 -14.48
C ALA A 131 20.68 9.00 -13.77
N GLY A 132 21.29 8.81 -12.58
CA GLY A 132 22.06 9.83 -11.87
C GLY A 132 21.25 10.98 -11.26
N ASN A 133 19.92 10.92 -11.32
CA ASN A 133 19.02 11.90 -10.70
C ASN A 133 18.53 11.43 -9.32
N THR A 134 19.43 10.85 -8.52
CA THR A 134 19.10 10.31 -7.19
C THR A 134 20.13 10.72 -6.16
N THR A 135 19.74 10.70 -4.87
CA THR A 135 20.67 10.88 -3.74
C THR A 135 21.47 9.61 -3.42
N PHE A 136 21.22 8.52 -4.15
CA PHE A 136 21.76 7.19 -3.87
C PHE A 136 22.99 6.82 -4.72
N GLY A 137 23.45 7.70 -5.61
CA GLY A 137 24.63 7.52 -6.45
C GLY A 137 24.37 7.80 -7.92
#